data_AF-A8FD84-F1
#
_entry.id   AF-A8FD84-F1
#
_cell.length_a   1.000
_cell.length_b   1.000
_cell.length_c   1.000
_cell.angle_alpha   90.00
_cell.angle_beta   90.00
_cell.angle_gamma   90.00
#
_symmetry.space_group_name_H-M   'P 1'
#
loop_
_entity.id
_entity.type
_entity.pdbx_description
1 polymer ?
#
loop_
_entity_poly.entity_id
_entity_poly.type
_entity_poly.pdbx_seq_one_letter_code
_entity_poly.pdbx_strand_id
1 'polypeptide(L)'
;MVNAISPFQLQAAQQASELTNASSVHAAAPKSQTNFSDVLKNSIEALNQSQLKSDQYTNALAQGKDVNLDEVMIASQKASVTLTAATEFRNKAVEAYQEIMRMQM
;
A
#
# COMPACT_ATOMS: atom_id res chain seq x y z
N MET A 1 -9.48 33.83 68.90
CA MET A 1 -10.18 33.72 67.61
C MET A 1 -9.87 34.96 66.78
N VAL A 2 -8.81 34.96 65.96
CA VAL A 2 -8.63 35.86 64.80
C VAL A 2 -7.68 35.14 63.85
N ASN A 3 -8.17 34.59 62.74
CA ASN A 3 -7.31 34.09 61.67
C ASN A 3 -7.34 35.10 60.52
N ALA A 4 -6.18 35.63 60.18
CA ALA A 4 -6.01 36.64 59.14
C ALA A 4 -6.31 36.05 57.75
N ILE A 5 -6.96 36.86 56.93
CA ILE A 5 -7.26 36.57 55.53
C ILE A 5 -5.95 36.73 54.74
N SER A 6 -5.39 35.63 54.25
CA SER A 6 -4.26 35.69 53.32
C SER A 6 -4.75 36.09 51.92
N PRO A 7 -4.08 37.04 51.25
CA PRO A 7 -4.47 37.53 49.94
C PRO A 7 -4.23 36.49 48.83
N PHE A 8 -5.17 36.42 47.89
CA PHE A 8 -5.10 35.63 46.66
C PHE A 8 -3.88 36.06 45.83
N GLN A 9 -2.81 35.26 45.86
CA GLN A 9 -1.66 35.43 44.98
C GLN A 9 -1.93 34.75 43.63
N LEU A 10 -1.79 35.54 42.56
CA LEU A 10 -1.84 35.15 41.16
C LEU A 10 -0.84 34.03 40.84
N GLN A 11 -1.31 32.78 40.80
CA GLN A 11 -0.57 31.61 40.30
C GLN A 11 -0.78 31.41 38.77
N ALA A 12 -0.94 32.49 37.99
CA ALA A 12 -1.23 32.39 36.56
C ALA A 12 0.00 32.62 35.64
N ALA A 13 1.21 32.80 36.20
CA ALA A 13 2.39 33.14 35.41
C ALA A 13 3.45 32.03 35.29
N GLN A 14 3.23 30.85 35.87
CA GLN A 14 4.22 29.75 35.86
C GLN A 14 3.83 28.52 35.02
N GLN A 15 2.69 28.58 34.33
CA GLN A 15 2.25 27.54 33.37
C GLN A 15 2.56 27.87 31.90
N ALA A 16 3.30 28.95 31.62
CA ALA A 16 3.69 29.32 30.26
C ALA A 16 5.01 28.68 29.77
N SER A 17 5.70 27.89 30.61
CA SER A 17 6.96 27.23 30.23
C SER A 17 6.84 25.74 29.91
N GLU A 18 5.63 25.16 29.87
CA GLU A 18 5.41 23.76 29.42
C GLU A 18 4.91 23.65 27.97
N LEU A 19 4.81 24.75 27.23
CA LEU A 19 4.37 24.75 25.82
C LEU A 19 5.53 24.70 24.80
N THR A 20 6.79 24.75 25.24
CA THR A 20 7.96 24.76 24.33
C THR A 20 8.68 23.41 24.17
N ASN A 21 8.19 22.31 24.76
CA ASN A 21 8.82 20.99 24.62
C ASN A 21 8.07 19.98 23.71
N ALA A 22 7.08 20.43 22.94
CA ALA A 22 6.37 19.59 21.96
C ALA A 22 6.93 19.74 20.54
N SER A 23 8.24 19.90 20.39
CA SER A 23 8.95 19.84 19.10
C SER A 23 10.19 18.97 19.19
N SER A 24 10.11 17.85 19.92
CA SER A 24 10.87 16.68 19.53
C SER A 24 10.21 16.14 18.26
N VAL A 25 10.77 16.55 17.11
CA VAL A 25 10.60 15.87 15.83
C VAL A 25 10.76 14.38 16.12
N HIS A 26 9.62 13.68 16.17
CA HIS A 26 9.60 12.24 16.11
C HIS A 26 10.19 11.93 14.74
N ALA A 27 11.51 11.68 14.70
CA ALA A 27 12.18 11.15 13.55
C ALA A 27 11.42 9.88 13.22
N ALA A 28 10.51 10.00 12.24
CA ALA A 28 9.81 8.87 11.70
C ALA A 28 10.91 7.89 11.32
N ALA A 29 10.93 6.73 12.01
CA ALA A 29 11.75 5.60 11.62
C ALA A 29 11.70 5.50 10.10
N PRO A 30 12.83 5.29 9.40
CA PRO A 30 12.84 5.25 7.95
C PRO A 30 11.77 4.24 7.56
N LYS A 31 10.63 4.73 7.04
CA LYS A 31 9.59 3.89 6.49
C LYS A 31 10.33 3.08 5.47
N SER A 32 10.45 1.78 5.74
CA SER A 32 11.03 0.80 4.82
C SER A 32 10.59 1.22 3.43
N GLN A 33 11.52 1.75 2.64
CA GLN A 33 11.24 2.20 1.29
C GLN A 33 10.94 0.91 0.55
N THR A 34 9.66 0.51 0.52
CA THR A 34 9.23 -0.62 -0.27
C THR A 34 9.65 -0.29 -1.70
N ASN A 35 10.67 -0.98 -2.20
CA ASN A 35 11.19 -0.66 -3.51
C ASN A 35 10.09 -0.95 -4.51
N PHE A 36 9.86 0.01 -5.41
CA PHE A 36 8.91 -0.19 -6.50
C PHE A 36 9.22 -1.47 -7.29
N SER A 37 10.51 -1.79 -7.47
CA SER A 37 10.98 -3.04 -8.09
C SER A 37 10.47 -4.29 -7.37
N ASP A 38 10.44 -4.28 -6.03
CA ASP A 38 9.95 -5.42 -5.24
C ASP A 38 8.44 -5.56 -5.40
N VAL A 39 7.69 -4.45 -5.38
CA VAL A 39 6.23 -4.44 -5.63
C VAL A 39 5.91 -4.95 -7.04
N LEU A 40 6.65 -4.48 -8.04
CA LEU A 40 6.47 -4.89 -9.43
C LEU A 40 6.78 -6.38 -9.61
N LYS A 41 7.88 -6.86 -9.03
CA LYS A 41 8.24 -8.28 -9.04
C LYS A 41 7.14 -9.13 -8.40
N ASN A 42 6.70 -8.76 -7.20
CA ASN A 42 5.62 -9.47 -6.49
C ASN A 42 4.31 -9.45 -7.30
N SER A 43 4.02 -8.35 -8.00
CA SER A 43 2.82 -8.24 -8.84
C SER A 43 2.89 -9.14 -10.07
N ILE A 44 4.06 -9.28 -10.71
CA ILE A 44 4.27 -10.22 -11.82
C ILE A 44 4.18 -11.67 -11.33
N GLU A 45 4.75 -11.98 -10.18
CA GLU A 45 4.62 -13.31 -9.56
C GLU A 45 3.16 -13.63 -9.21
N ALA A 46 2.42 -12.67 -8.67
CA ALA A 46 1.00 -12.82 -8.37
C ALA A 46 0.15 -13.03 -9.65
N LEU A 47 0.49 -12.34 -10.75
CA LEU A 47 -0.15 -12.55 -12.05
C LEU A 47 0.08 -13.99 -12.54
N ASN A 48 1.33 -14.47 -12.48
CA ASN A 48 1.67 -15.84 -12.88
C ASN A 48 0.88 -16.87 -12.04
N GLN A 49 0.84 -16.69 -10.72
CA GLN A 49 0.06 -17.56 -9.84
C GLN A 49 -1.44 -17.54 -10.17
N SER A 50 -2.00 -16.37 -10.51
CA SER A 50 -3.40 -16.26 -10.90
C SER A 50 -3.70 -17.02 -12.19
N GLN A 51 -2.79 -16.98 -13.17
CA GLN A 51 -2.92 -17.73 -14.41
C GLN A 51 -2.84 -19.24 -14.15
N LEU A 52 -1.81 -19.70 -13.43
CA LEU A 52 -1.65 -21.12 -13.09
C LEU A 52 -2.85 -21.67 -12.31
N LYS A 53 -3.42 -20.88 -11.40
CA LYS A 53 -4.62 -21.26 -10.65
C LYS A 53 -5.83 -21.42 -11.58
N SER A 54 -6.03 -20.51 -12.53
CA SER A 54 -7.08 -20.64 -13.55
C SER A 54 -6.91 -21.92 -14.38
N ASP A 55 -5.68 -22.20 -14.81
CA ASP A 55 -5.37 -23.39 -15.60
C ASP A 55 -5.58 -24.68 -14.79
N GLN A 56 -5.24 -24.67 -13.50
CA GLN A 56 -5.49 -25.79 -12.59
C GLN A 56 -6.98 -26.06 -12.42
N TYR A 57 -7.79 -25.03 -12.17
CA TYR A 57 -9.23 -25.17 -12.04
C TYR A 57 -9.87 -25.70 -13.34
N THR A 58 -9.45 -25.15 -14.48
CA THR A 58 -9.92 -25.59 -15.80
C THR A 58 -9.59 -27.07 -16.04
N ASN A 59 -8.36 -27.49 -15.73
CA ASN A 59 -7.94 -28.89 -15.85
C ASN A 59 -8.66 -29.82 -14.87
N ALA A 60 -8.87 -29.38 -13.62
CA ALA A 60 -9.60 -30.15 -12.62
C ALA A 60 -11.05 -30.38 -13.06
N LEU A 61 -11.69 -29.34 -13.62
CA LEU A 61 -13.04 -29.43 -14.16
C LEU A 61 -13.10 -30.37 -15.36
N ALA A 62 -12.17 -30.27 -16.30
CA ALA A 62 -12.07 -31.16 -17.46
C ALA A 62 -11.83 -32.63 -17.07
N GLN A 63 -11.17 -32.87 -15.94
CA GLN A 63 -10.94 -34.20 -15.36
C GLN A 63 -12.14 -34.73 -14.55
N GLY A 64 -13.21 -33.94 -14.40
CA GLY A 64 -14.37 -34.31 -13.58
C GLY A 64 -14.10 -34.35 -12.09
N LYS A 65 -13.06 -33.63 -11.60
CA LYS A 65 -12.83 -33.44 -10.17
C LYS A 65 -13.89 -32.51 -9.59
N ASP A 66 -14.08 -32.59 -8.27
CA ASP A 66 -15.03 -31.77 -7.52
C ASP A 66 -14.56 -30.31 -7.45
N VAL A 67 -14.73 -29.59 -8.55
CA VAL A 67 -14.52 -28.14 -8.68
C VAL A 67 -15.76 -27.54 -9.30
N ASN A 68 -16.29 -26.50 -8.67
CA ASN A 68 -17.47 -25.82 -9.15
C ASN A 68 -17.17 -25.08 -10.46
N LEU A 69 -18.03 -25.25 -11.46
CA LEU A 69 -17.92 -24.54 -12.74
C LEU A 69 -17.84 -23.01 -12.54
N ASP A 70 -18.58 -22.49 -11.55
CA ASP A 70 -18.60 -21.06 -11.22
C ASP A 70 -17.23 -20.55 -10.75
N GLU A 71 -16.50 -21.33 -9.95
CA GLU A 71 -15.16 -20.98 -9.48
C GLU A 71 -14.15 -20.93 -10.64
N VAL A 72 -14.27 -21.88 -11.57
CA VAL A 72 -13.43 -21.94 -12.78
C VAL A 72 -13.68 -20.70 -13.65
N MET A 73 -14.95 -20.34 -13.87
CA MET A 73 -15.31 -19.16 -14.64
C MET A 73 -14.82 -17.88 -13.97
N ILE A 74 -15.00 -17.73 -12.65
CA ILE A 74 -14.53 -16.56 -11.90
C ILE A 74 -12.99 -16.47 -11.96
N ALA A 75 -12.28 -17.58 -11.76
CA ALA A 75 -10.83 -17.62 -11.81
C ALA A 75 -10.30 -17.23 -13.20
N SER A 76 -10.92 -17.75 -14.26
CA SER A 76 -10.58 -17.43 -15.65
C SER A 76 -10.84 -15.96 -15.99
N GLN A 77 -12.01 -15.43 -15.62
CA GLN A 77 -12.34 -14.02 -15.84
C GLN A 77 -11.38 -13.09 -15.08
N LYS A 78 -11.04 -13.45 -13.83
CA LYS A 78 -10.07 -12.71 -13.03
C LYS A 78 -8.68 -12.71 -13.66
N ALA A 79 -8.20 -13.86 -14.11
CA ALA A 79 -6.91 -13.99 -14.78
C ALA A 79 -6.85 -13.13 -16.06
N SER A 80 -7.90 -13.19 -16.89
CA SER A 80 -8.02 -12.42 -18.13
C SER A 80 -7.99 -10.89 -17.91
N VAL A 81 -8.80 -10.39 -16.97
CA VAL A 81 -8.83 -8.94 -16.66
C VAL A 81 -7.50 -8.48 -16.09
N THR A 82 -6.88 -9.28 -15.21
CA THR A 82 -5.59 -8.95 -14.60
C THR A 82 -4.47 -8.93 -15.64
N LEU A 83 -4.44 -9.88 -16.58
CA LEU A 83 -3.47 -9.91 -17.67
C LEU A 83 -3.61 -8.71 -18.61
N THR A 84 -4.85 -8.32 -18.92
CA THR A 84 -5.13 -7.12 -19.71
C THR A 84 -4.58 -5.88 -19.02
N ALA A 85 -4.87 -5.71 -17.73
CA ALA A 85 -4.34 -4.58 -16.93
C ALA A 85 -2.80 -4.59 -16.85
N ALA A 86 -2.18 -5.76 -16.70
CA ALA A 86 -0.72 -5.90 -16.69
C ALA A 86 -0.08 -5.49 -18.02
N THR A 87 -0.75 -5.80 -19.14
CA THR A 87 -0.29 -5.40 -20.49
C THR A 87 -0.35 -3.88 -20.66
N GLU A 88 -1.43 -3.25 -20.21
CA GLU A 88 -1.54 -1.78 -20.21
C GLU A 88 -0.45 -1.13 -19.36
N PHE A 89 -0.20 -1.68 -18.17
CA PHE A 89 0.86 -1.19 -17.29
C PHE A 89 2.25 -1.31 -17.95
N ARG A 90 2.53 -2.45 -18.59
CA ARG A 90 3.78 -2.66 -19.35
C ARG A 90 3.94 -1.60 -20.43
N ASN A 91 2.88 -1.33 -21.20
CA ASN A 91 2.91 -0.33 -22.25
C ASN A 91 3.20 1.07 -21.67
N LYS A 92 2.54 1.45 -20.56
CA LYS A 92 2.80 2.72 -19.87
C LYS A 92 4.19 2.83 -19.28
N ALA A 93 4.75 1.76 -18.74
CA ALA A 93 6.12 1.75 -18.23
C ALA A 93 7.14 2.00 -19.36
N VAL A 94 6.92 1.39 -20.53
CA VAL A 94 7.75 1.61 -21.73
C VAL A 94 7.60 3.04 -22.26
N GLU A 95 6.38 3.57 -22.34
CA GLU A 95 6.12 4.96 -22.72
C GLU A 95 6.83 5.95 -21.77
N ALA A 96 6.73 5.74 -20.45
CA ALA A 96 7.39 6.59 -19.46
C ALA A 96 8.91 6.59 -19.60
N TYR A 97 9.51 5.43 -19.87
CA TYR A 97 10.94 5.33 -20.16
C TYR A 97 11.32 6.12 -21.43
N GLN A 98 10.54 5.99 -22.51
CA GLN A 98 10.78 6.72 -23.75
C GLN A 98 10.65 8.24 -23.56
N GLU A 99 9.68 8.72 -22.81
CA GLU A 99 9.48 10.16 -22.55
C GLU A 99 10.66 10.75 -21.76
N ILE A 100 11.18 10.03 -20.75
CA ILE A 100 12.36 10.45 -19.99
C ILE A 100 13.60 10.61 -20.89
N MET A 101 13.77 9.71 -21.88
CA MET A 101 14.85 9.84 -22.86
C MET A 101 14.66 11.04 -23.78
N ARG A 102 13.41 11.34 -24.14
CA ARG A 102 13.07 12.45 -25.04
C ARG A 102 13.21 13.82 -24.38
N MET A 103 13.07 13.91 -23.06
CA MET A 103 13.32 15.14 -22.29
C MET A 103 14.81 15.48 -22.11
N GLN A 104 15.70 14.50 -22.22
CA GLN A 104 17.15 14.67 -21.98
C GLN A 104 17.96 14.95 -23.26
N MET A 105 17.34 14.81 -24.44
CA MET A 105 17.95 15.12 -25.74
C MET A 105 17.71 16.56 -26.15
#